data_AF-A0A179HUM3-F1
#
_entry.id   AF-A0A179HUM3-F1
#
_cell.length_a   1.000
_cell.length_b   1.000
_cell.length_c   1.000
_cell.angle_alpha   90.00
_cell.angle_beta   90.00
_cell.angle_gamma   90.00
#
_symmetry.space_group_name_H-M   'P 1'
#
loop_
_entity.id
_entity.type
_entity.pdbx_description
1 polymer ?
#
loop_
_entity_poly.entity_id
_entity_poly.type
_entity_poly.pdbx_seq_one_letter_code
_entity_poly.pdbx_strand_id
1 'polypeptide(L)'
;MVFGKVIHVVGVHAAGEVCDVVVGGVLDVPGKTMYEKMMHLWKKADRLRQLLLNEPRGSSAMCHNMILPACNPEADAGFITMEHEEYPPMSGANAIATATVLLETGMVPMLEPTTHVKLDTAAGLVAMEAECSGGKCTSVRFHNVPAFVFELDLEVSVPGLGIVKVDIAWGGMIYALVDASSVGLHIKSENGAKLVEVGEKIKRAVQEQSDPVHPENPGIRGVSILEFTEPLTDDGHHKSAVNTVVVSPGRLDRSPCGTGTCARLAVLHARGLLAPGDSFIHRSVIGTEFVGSITGTTTVGKYPAVLPTVQGSAWITSFKQVVLHPSDPFPEGFRVGDVWQM
;
A
#
# COMPACT_ATOMS: atom_id res chain seq x y z
N MET A 1 -21.57 2.15 30.36
CA MET A 1 -20.16 2.57 30.22
C MET A 1 -20.15 3.90 29.48
N VAL A 2 -19.49 4.93 29.99
CA VAL A 2 -19.38 6.23 29.31
C VAL A 2 -18.10 6.21 28.47
N PHE A 3 -18.21 5.84 27.21
CA PHE A 3 -17.10 5.97 26.27
C PHE A 3 -17.18 7.36 25.61
N GLY A 4 -16.04 8.04 25.50
CA GLY A 4 -15.94 9.30 24.77
C GLY A 4 -15.94 9.10 23.25
N LYS A 5 -15.51 7.91 22.81
CA LYS A 5 -15.51 7.50 21.39
C LYS A 5 -15.62 5.98 21.26
N VAL A 6 -16.36 5.53 20.24
CA VAL A 6 -16.45 4.12 19.82
C VAL A 6 -16.26 4.09 18.30
N ILE A 7 -15.36 3.24 17.82
CA ILE A 7 -15.02 3.08 16.40
C ILE A 7 -15.24 1.62 16.02
N HIS A 8 -15.99 1.38 14.96
CA HIS A 8 -16.27 0.04 14.45
C HIS A 8 -15.25 -0.33 13.39
N VAL A 9 -14.53 -1.43 13.62
CA VAL A 9 -13.47 -1.88 12.72
C VAL A 9 -13.68 -3.36 12.37
N VAL A 10 -13.60 -3.66 11.09
CA VAL A 10 -13.54 -5.04 10.57
C VAL A 10 -12.06 -5.38 10.42
N GLY A 11 -11.59 -6.34 11.19
CA GLY A 11 -10.22 -6.82 11.06
C GLY A 11 -10.07 -7.66 9.80
N VAL A 12 -9.03 -7.42 9.02
CA VAL A 12 -8.81 -8.09 7.74
C VAL A 12 -7.32 -8.10 7.40
N HIS A 13 -6.86 -9.15 6.73
CA HIS A 13 -5.54 -9.14 6.09
C HIS A 13 -5.66 -9.43 4.60
N ALA A 14 -4.78 -8.83 3.79
CA ALA A 14 -4.59 -9.16 2.38
C ALA A 14 -3.19 -9.76 2.20
N ALA A 15 -3.11 -11.01 1.75
CA ALA A 15 -1.84 -11.74 1.59
C ALA A 15 -0.89 -11.69 2.82
N GLY A 16 -1.44 -11.62 4.04
CA GLY A 16 -0.72 -11.57 5.31
C GLY A 16 -0.50 -10.17 5.88
N GLU A 17 -0.72 -9.11 5.10
CA GLU A 17 -0.63 -7.73 5.55
C GLU A 17 -1.93 -7.29 6.24
N VAL A 18 -1.83 -6.76 7.47
CA VAL A 18 -3.01 -6.35 8.26
C VAL A 18 -3.52 -5.00 7.78
N CYS A 19 -4.75 -4.99 7.28
CA CYS A 19 -5.34 -3.89 6.51
C CYS A 19 -6.74 -3.53 7.03
N ASP A 20 -6.87 -3.39 8.34
CA ASP A 20 -8.17 -3.29 9.03
C ASP A 20 -9.04 -2.15 8.51
N VAL A 21 -10.35 -2.33 8.44
CA VAL A 21 -11.27 -1.37 7.81
C VAL A 21 -12.17 -0.72 8.86
N VAL A 22 -12.08 0.59 9.01
CA VAL A 22 -12.98 1.40 9.84
C VAL A 22 -14.29 1.62 9.08
N VAL A 23 -15.37 1.02 9.58
CA VAL A 23 -16.70 1.02 8.95
C VAL A 23 -17.74 1.86 9.71
N GLY A 24 -17.37 2.45 10.85
CA GLY A 24 -18.28 3.30 11.61
C GLY A 24 -17.64 4.00 12.80
N GLY A 25 -18.32 5.01 13.33
CA GLY A 25 -17.83 5.81 14.47
C GLY A 25 -16.90 6.97 14.08
N VAL A 26 -16.76 7.25 12.77
CA VAL A 26 -16.04 8.41 12.24
C VAL A 26 -16.93 9.11 11.21
N LEU A 27 -17.02 10.43 11.31
CA LEU A 27 -17.77 11.26 10.37
C LEU A 27 -16.89 11.68 9.19
N ASP A 28 -17.54 12.17 8.13
CA ASP A 28 -16.84 12.74 6.99
C ASP A 28 -16.01 13.98 7.36
N VAL A 29 -15.01 14.30 6.53
CA VAL A 29 -14.11 15.43 6.71
C VAL A 29 -14.16 16.39 5.52
N PRO A 30 -13.81 17.69 5.71
CA PRO A 30 -13.77 18.65 4.62
C PRO A 30 -12.80 18.26 3.51
N GLY A 31 -13.25 18.36 2.25
CA GLY A 31 -12.44 18.17 1.05
C GLY A 31 -13.33 17.87 -0.17
N LYS A 32 -12.97 18.41 -1.33
CA LYS A 32 -13.63 18.15 -2.62
C LYS A 32 -13.09 16.92 -3.34
N THR A 33 -11.93 16.44 -2.92
CA THR A 33 -11.28 15.23 -3.43
C THR A 33 -10.84 14.36 -2.25
N MET A 34 -10.67 13.07 -2.49
CA MET A 34 -10.12 12.17 -1.47
C MET A 34 -8.71 12.57 -1.05
N TYR A 35 -7.91 13.17 -1.95
CA TYR A 35 -6.62 13.77 -1.61
C TYR A 35 -6.77 14.94 -0.61
N GLU A 36 -7.72 15.86 -0.83
CA GLU A 36 -7.97 16.95 0.11
C GLU A 36 -8.44 16.43 1.48
N LYS A 37 -9.31 15.42 1.51
CA LYS A 37 -9.75 14.75 2.74
C LYS A 37 -8.60 14.06 3.47
N MET A 38 -7.73 13.37 2.73
CA MET A 38 -6.50 12.76 3.26
C MET A 38 -5.58 13.80 3.90
N MET A 39 -5.34 14.91 3.21
CA MET A 39 -4.51 16.00 3.72
C MET A 39 -5.16 16.72 4.92
N HIS A 40 -6.49 16.81 4.97
CA HIS A 40 -7.21 17.31 6.13
C HIS A 40 -6.95 16.43 7.36
N LEU A 41 -7.13 15.11 7.21
CA LEU A 41 -6.86 14.16 8.29
C LEU A 41 -5.43 14.28 8.78
N TRP A 42 -4.47 14.25 7.85
CA TRP A 42 -3.05 14.32 8.20
C TRP A 42 -2.70 15.63 8.92
N LYS A 43 -3.15 16.78 8.42
CA LYS A 43 -2.75 18.10 8.95
C LYS A 43 -3.57 18.59 10.12
N LYS A 44 -4.79 18.06 10.33
CA LYS A 44 -5.77 18.60 11.29
C LYS A 44 -6.37 17.56 12.23
N ALA A 45 -6.32 16.27 11.91
CA ALA A 45 -7.01 15.22 12.67
C ALA A 45 -6.21 13.90 12.81
N ASP A 46 -4.87 13.96 12.84
CA ASP A 46 -3.97 12.79 12.91
C ASP A 46 -4.18 11.92 14.16
N ARG A 47 -4.80 12.49 15.20
CA ARG A 47 -5.11 11.80 16.46
C ARG A 47 -5.86 10.49 16.27
N LEU A 48 -6.70 10.40 15.24
CA LEU A 48 -7.44 9.17 14.92
C LEU A 48 -6.50 8.05 14.48
N ARG A 49 -5.54 8.35 13.60
CA ARG A 49 -4.55 7.38 13.13
C ARG A 49 -3.68 6.91 14.28
N GLN A 50 -3.18 7.84 15.09
CA GLN A 50 -2.38 7.50 16.27
C GLN A 50 -3.15 6.59 17.23
N LEU A 51 -4.41 6.93 17.55
CA LEU A 51 -5.28 6.11 18.39
C LEU A 51 -5.47 4.68 17.87
N LEU A 52 -5.58 4.49 16.55
CA LEU A 52 -5.86 3.19 15.93
C LEU A 52 -4.60 2.35 15.68
N LEU A 53 -3.46 2.99 15.38
CA LEU A 53 -2.22 2.30 15.00
C LEU A 53 -1.28 2.04 16.17
N ASN A 54 -1.26 2.92 17.17
CA ASN A 54 -0.36 2.77 18.31
C ASN A 54 -0.89 1.76 19.34
N GLU A 55 0.03 1.23 20.15
CA GLU A 55 -0.35 0.46 21.33
C GLU A 55 -1.16 1.32 22.30
N PRO A 56 -2.14 0.75 23.03
CA PRO A 56 -2.45 -0.69 23.13
C PRO A 56 -3.51 -1.18 22.14
N ARG A 57 -3.95 -0.34 21.18
CA ARG A 57 -5.09 -0.64 20.31
C ARG A 57 -4.66 -1.23 18.97
N GLY A 58 -3.56 -0.73 18.44
CA GLY A 58 -2.92 -1.23 17.23
C GLY A 58 -1.60 -1.94 17.51
N SER A 59 -0.83 -2.15 16.47
CA SER A 59 0.55 -2.64 16.52
C SER A 59 1.35 -2.09 15.35
N SER A 60 2.68 -2.22 15.40
CA SER A 60 3.57 -1.73 14.33
C SER A 60 3.23 -2.31 12.96
N ALA A 61 2.70 -3.53 12.90
CA ALA A 61 2.37 -4.21 11.65
C ALA A 61 0.99 -3.82 11.05
N MET A 62 0.18 -3.02 11.74
CA MET A 62 -1.17 -2.68 11.28
C MET A 62 -1.18 -1.48 10.35
N CYS A 63 -2.02 -1.55 9.33
CA CYS A 63 -2.60 -0.42 8.63
C CYS A 63 -4.10 -0.35 8.91
N HIS A 64 -4.70 0.83 8.76
CA HIS A 64 -6.16 0.98 8.82
C HIS A 64 -6.68 1.73 7.59
N ASN A 65 -7.86 1.34 7.12
CA ASN A 65 -8.56 1.91 5.98
C ASN A 65 -9.85 2.54 6.47
N MET A 66 -9.96 3.86 6.37
CA MET A 66 -11.17 4.55 6.78
C MET A 66 -12.11 4.74 5.60
N ILE A 67 -13.30 4.14 5.69
CA ILE A 67 -14.37 4.35 4.73
C ILE A 67 -14.97 5.73 4.94
N LEU A 68 -15.07 6.50 3.86
CA LEU A 68 -15.71 7.80 3.81
C LEU A 68 -16.63 7.89 2.60
N PRO A 69 -17.58 8.84 2.57
CA PRO A 69 -18.28 9.19 1.34
C PRO A 69 -17.27 9.53 0.23
N ALA A 70 -17.45 8.89 -0.93
CA ALA A 70 -16.66 9.18 -2.12
C ALA A 70 -16.87 10.64 -2.55
N CYS A 71 -15.82 11.24 -3.12
CA CYS A 71 -15.90 12.54 -3.77
C CYS A 71 -16.24 12.39 -5.26
N ASN A 72 -15.79 11.30 -5.88
CA ASN A 72 -16.09 10.93 -7.25
C ASN A 72 -17.49 10.27 -7.33
N PRO A 73 -18.43 10.80 -8.14
CA PRO A 73 -19.78 10.26 -8.26
C PRO A 73 -19.86 8.86 -8.92
N GLU A 74 -18.79 8.40 -9.57
CA GLU A 74 -18.72 7.05 -10.12
C GLU A 74 -18.29 5.98 -9.12
N ALA A 75 -17.81 6.37 -7.94
CA ALA A 75 -17.31 5.42 -6.95
C ALA A 75 -18.42 4.89 -6.05
N ASP A 76 -18.31 3.62 -5.68
CA ASP A 76 -19.20 2.97 -4.72
C ASP A 76 -18.87 3.36 -3.28
N ALA A 77 -17.58 3.62 -3.01
CA ALA A 77 -17.09 4.10 -1.72
C ALA A 77 -15.78 4.87 -1.88
N GLY A 78 -15.50 5.79 -0.95
CA GLY A 78 -14.18 6.39 -0.78
C GLY A 78 -13.45 5.72 0.37
N PHE A 79 -12.12 5.62 0.29
CA PHE A 79 -11.33 5.23 1.45
C PHE A 79 -10.02 6.00 1.57
N ILE A 80 -9.53 6.09 2.81
CA ILE A 80 -8.26 6.70 3.15
C ILE A 80 -7.45 5.71 3.98
N THR A 81 -6.29 5.34 3.46
CA THR A 81 -5.32 4.50 4.15
C THR A 81 -4.58 5.30 5.22
N MET A 82 -4.31 4.64 6.34
CA MET A 82 -3.57 5.14 7.47
C MET A 82 -2.42 4.17 7.78
N GLU A 83 -1.18 4.63 7.59
CA GLU A 83 0.04 3.92 7.97
C GLU A 83 0.78 4.65 9.11
N HIS A 84 1.86 4.09 9.64
CA HIS A 84 2.47 4.62 10.88
C HIS A 84 3.16 5.98 10.72
N GLU A 85 3.65 6.33 9.53
CA GLU A 85 4.32 7.62 9.27
C GLU A 85 3.67 8.42 8.13
N GLU A 86 2.66 7.87 7.46
CA GLU A 86 2.01 8.55 6.35
C GLU A 86 0.54 8.17 6.16
N TYR A 87 -0.15 9.01 5.39
CA TYR A 87 -1.39 8.67 4.72
C TYR A 87 -1.05 8.50 3.24
N PRO A 88 -0.90 7.26 2.73
CA PRO A 88 -0.48 7.06 1.35
C PRO A 88 -1.63 7.36 0.39
N PRO A 89 -1.36 7.93 -0.81
CA PRO A 89 -2.40 8.19 -1.80
C PRO A 89 -3.16 6.95 -2.26
N MET A 90 -2.47 5.82 -2.33
CA MET A 90 -3.01 4.49 -2.65
C MET A 90 -2.20 3.43 -1.91
N SER A 91 -2.83 2.34 -1.48
CA SER A 91 -2.13 1.13 -1.04
C SER A 91 -2.89 -0.12 -1.49
N GLY A 92 -2.21 -1.02 -2.21
CA GLY A 92 -2.87 -2.10 -2.96
C GLY A 92 -3.47 -3.21 -2.09
N ALA A 93 -2.73 -3.68 -1.07
CA ALA A 93 -3.24 -4.67 -0.12
C ALA A 93 -4.45 -4.13 0.67
N ASN A 94 -4.36 -2.85 1.05
CA ASN A 94 -5.43 -2.11 1.71
C ASN A 94 -6.68 -1.94 0.83
N ALA A 95 -6.49 -1.66 -0.47
CA ALA A 95 -7.56 -1.62 -1.46
C ALA A 95 -8.28 -2.98 -1.61
N ILE A 96 -7.52 -4.08 -1.73
CA ILE A 96 -8.06 -5.44 -1.80
C ILE A 96 -8.86 -5.76 -0.52
N ALA A 97 -8.27 -5.53 0.65
CA ALA A 97 -8.92 -5.76 1.94
C ALA A 97 -10.21 -4.94 2.09
N THR A 98 -10.18 -3.68 1.67
CA THR A 98 -11.34 -2.78 1.69
C THR A 98 -12.47 -3.28 0.80
N ALA A 99 -12.17 -3.66 -0.45
CA ALA A 99 -13.17 -4.22 -1.35
C ALA A 99 -13.78 -5.51 -0.79
N THR A 100 -12.96 -6.42 -0.25
CA THR A 100 -13.43 -7.64 0.41
C THR A 100 -14.38 -7.33 1.58
N VAL A 101 -14.02 -6.38 2.46
CA VAL A 101 -14.89 -5.98 3.58
C VAL A 101 -16.20 -5.38 3.08
N LEU A 102 -16.15 -4.47 2.11
CA LEU A 102 -17.37 -3.82 1.59
C LEU A 102 -18.37 -4.86 1.04
N LEU A 103 -17.87 -5.87 0.32
CA LEU A 103 -18.68 -6.92 -0.25
C LEU A 103 -19.17 -7.93 0.81
N GLU A 104 -18.27 -8.48 1.62
CA GLU A 104 -18.62 -9.55 2.58
C GLU A 104 -19.44 -9.05 3.77
N THR A 105 -19.41 -7.75 4.07
CA THR A 105 -20.28 -7.14 5.10
C THR A 105 -21.58 -6.57 4.53
N GLY A 106 -21.77 -6.63 3.20
CA GLY A 106 -22.97 -6.13 2.53
C GLY A 106 -23.09 -4.61 2.47
N MET A 107 -22.01 -3.86 2.71
CA MET A 107 -21.99 -2.41 2.48
C MET A 107 -22.11 -2.07 0.99
N VAL A 108 -21.57 -2.93 0.13
CA VAL A 108 -21.79 -2.92 -1.33
C VAL A 108 -22.42 -4.26 -1.72
N PRO A 109 -23.47 -4.29 -2.56
CA PRO A 109 -24.09 -5.53 -3.00
C PRO A 109 -23.08 -6.46 -3.71
N MET A 110 -23.01 -7.71 -3.27
CA MET A 110 -22.19 -8.74 -3.92
C MET A 110 -23.00 -9.48 -4.99
N LEU A 111 -22.43 -9.58 -6.19
CA LEU A 111 -22.93 -10.32 -7.35
C LEU A 111 -21.97 -11.46 -7.73
N GLU A 112 -22.52 -12.62 -8.10
CA GLU A 112 -21.75 -13.78 -8.56
C GLU A 112 -21.90 -13.99 -10.08
N PRO A 113 -20.85 -14.48 -10.78
CA PRO A 113 -19.53 -14.87 -10.27
C PRO A 113 -18.55 -13.69 -10.09
N THR A 114 -18.92 -12.49 -10.53
CA THR A 114 -18.04 -11.32 -10.52
C THR A 114 -18.82 -10.08 -10.10
N THR A 115 -18.29 -9.36 -9.11
CA THR A 115 -18.74 -8.02 -8.74
C THR A 115 -17.72 -6.98 -9.22
N HIS A 116 -18.20 -5.87 -9.78
CA HIS A 116 -17.36 -4.73 -10.09
C HIS A 116 -17.53 -3.66 -9.00
N VAL A 117 -16.42 -3.16 -8.46
CA VAL A 117 -16.41 -2.13 -7.42
C VAL A 117 -15.46 -1.02 -7.84
N LYS A 118 -15.86 0.22 -7.69
CA LYS A 118 -15.03 1.40 -7.90
C LYS A 118 -14.76 2.09 -6.57
N LEU A 119 -13.48 2.20 -6.20
CA LEU A 119 -13.05 2.91 -4.99
C LEU A 119 -12.43 4.26 -5.33
N ASP A 120 -12.91 5.31 -4.67
CA ASP A 120 -12.32 6.64 -4.74
C ASP A 120 -11.16 6.75 -3.75
N THR A 121 -9.95 6.89 -4.27
CA THR A 121 -8.71 6.95 -3.48
C THR A 121 -8.06 8.33 -3.61
N ALA A 122 -7.12 8.65 -2.72
CA ALA A 122 -6.38 9.90 -2.83
C ALA A 122 -5.46 9.98 -4.07
N ALA A 123 -5.14 8.84 -4.70
CA ALA A 123 -4.46 8.78 -5.98
C ALA A 123 -5.41 8.87 -7.20
N GLY A 124 -6.72 8.70 -6.99
CA GLY A 124 -7.73 8.68 -8.05
C GLY A 124 -8.69 7.50 -7.96
N LEU A 125 -9.54 7.36 -8.97
CA LEU A 125 -10.53 6.29 -9.06
C LEU A 125 -9.84 4.96 -9.42
N VAL A 126 -10.08 3.92 -8.62
CA VAL A 126 -9.54 2.57 -8.83
C VAL A 126 -10.70 1.62 -9.06
N ALA A 127 -10.75 1.02 -10.26
CA ALA A 127 -11.75 0.01 -10.61
C ALA A 127 -11.27 -1.38 -10.18
N MET A 128 -12.19 -2.22 -9.72
CA MET A 128 -11.89 -3.55 -9.22
C MET A 128 -12.88 -4.59 -9.74
N GLU A 129 -12.36 -5.77 -10.01
CA GLU A 129 -13.10 -6.98 -10.34
C GLU A 129 -12.92 -7.96 -9.18
N ALA A 130 -13.98 -8.22 -8.44
CA ALA A 130 -14.00 -9.18 -7.35
C ALA A 130 -14.64 -10.49 -7.82
N GLU A 131 -13.89 -11.58 -7.76
CA GLU A 131 -14.44 -12.92 -7.94
C GLU A 131 -15.21 -13.31 -6.69
N CYS A 132 -16.47 -13.71 -6.86
CA CYS A 132 -17.38 -13.99 -5.76
C CYS A 132 -18.02 -15.37 -5.95
N SER A 133 -18.05 -16.16 -4.87
CA SER A 133 -18.67 -17.48 -4.87
C SER A 133 -19.11 -17.90 -3.47
N GLY A 134 -20.33 -18.38 -3.34
CA GLY A 134 -20.89 -18.84 -2.06
C GLY A 134 -21.01 -17.71 -1.03
N GLY A 135 -21.29 -16.48 -1.47
CA GLY A 135 -21.37 -15.29 -0.62
C GLY A 135 -20.02 -14.82 -0.08
N LYS A 136 -18.90 -15.25 -0.68
CA LYS A 136 -17.54 -14.86 -0.32
C LYS A 136 -16.84 -14.17 -1.48
N CYS A 137 -16.06 -13.13 -1.20
CA CYS A 137 -15.13 -12.53 -2.14
C CYS A 137 -13.85 -13.37 -2.16
N THR A 138 -13.63 -14.18 -3.20
CA THR A 138 -12.49 -15.12 -3.27
C THR A 138 -11.21 -14.46 -3.72
N SER A 139 -11.29 -13.47 -4.60
CA SER A 139 -10.15 -12.67 -5.04
C SER A 139 -10.60 -11.29 -5.52
N VAL A 140 -9.69 -10.32 -5.51
CA VAL A 140 -9.92 -8.97 -6.03
C VAL A 140 -8.76 -8.62 -6.95
N ARG A 141 -9.08 -8.24 -8.19
CA ARG A 141 -8.17 -7.62 -9.14
C ARG A 141 -8.47 -6.13 -9.20
N PHE A 142 -7.51 -5.28 -8.86
CA PHE A 142 -7.65 -3.85 -9.05
C PHE A 142 -6.88 -3.38 -10.28
N HIS A 143 -7.49 -2.44 -11.01
CA HIS A 143 -6.89 -1.67 -12.08
C HIS A 143 -6.36 -0.39 -11.46
N ASN A 144 -5.05 -0.32 -11.25
CA ASN A 144 -4.47 0.81 -10.54
C ASN A 144 -4.41 2.06 -11.41
N VAL A 145 -4.10 3.19 -10.79
CA VAL A 145 -3.65 4.37 -11.51
C VAL A 145 -2.43 4.05 -12.39
N PRO A 146 -2.21 4.77 -13.50
CA PRO A 146 -1.06 4.51 -14.37
C PRO A 146 0.26 4.56 -13.58
N ALA A 147 1.11 3.56 -13.79
CA ALA A 147 2.40 3.43 -13.12
C ALA A 147 3.53 3.78 -14.09
N PHE A 148 4.56 4.48 -13.62
CA PHE A 148 5.65 4.96 -14.47
C PHE A 148 6.97 5.08 -13.71
N VAL A 149 8.06 5.20 -14.45
CA VAL A 149 9.40 5.36 -13.89
C VAL A 149 9.78 6.85 -13.91
N PHE A 150 10.23 7.37 -12.77
CA PHE A 150 10.85 8.69 -12.69
C PHE A 150 12.28 8.65 -13.20
N GLU A 151 13.06 7.68 -12.73
CA GLU A 151 14.48 7.54 -13.02
C GLU A 151 14.92 6.08 -12.84
N LEU A 152 15.78 5.60 -13.74
CA LEU A 152 16.40 4.27 -13.64
C LEU A 152 17.87 4.41 -13.25
N ASP A 153 18.36 3.45 -12.47
CA ASP A 153 19.78 3.30 -12.11
C ASP A 153 20.39 4.57 -11.46
N LEU A 154 19.60 5.33 -10.70
CA LEU A 154 20.09 6.50 -9.95
C LEU A 154 21.14 6.05 -8.93
N GLU A 155 22.34 6.62 -9.02
CA GLU A 155 23.42 6.35 -8.09
C GLU A 155 23.27 7.22 -6.82
N VAL A 156 23.05 6.56 -5.69
CA VAL A 156 22.82 7.22 -4.39
C VAL A 156 23.98 6.90 -3.46
N SER A 157 24.59 7.94 -2.88
CA SER A 157 25.61 7.75 -1.85
C SER A 157 24.95 7.43 -0.52
N VAL A 158 25.14 6.21 -0.01
CA VAL A 158 24.51 5.73 1.22
C VAL A 158 25.58 5.56 2.30
N PRO A 159 25.49 6.30 3.43
CA PRO A 159 26.45 6.18 4.52
C PRO A 159 26.60 4.73 5.02
N GLY A 160 27.84 4.22 4.95
CA GLY A 160 28.18 2.87 5.37
C GLY A 160 27.93 1.76 4.33
N LEU A 161 27.30 2.06 3.18
CA LEU A 161 27.08 1.11 2.09
C LEU A 161 27.77 1.51 0.78
N GLY A 162 28.20 2.78 0.65
CA GLY A 162 28.83 3.27 -0.58
C GLY A 162 27.80 3.73 -1.60
N ILE A 163 28.09 3.53 -2.89
CA ILE A 163 27.14 3.87 -3.96
C ILE A 163 26.18 2.71 -4.18
N VAL A 164 24.88 2.98 -4.08
CA VAL A 164 23.80 2.04 -4.35
C VAL A 164 23.00 2.54 -5.54
N LYS A 165 22.70 1.68 -6.51
CA LYS A 165 21.81 2.00 -7.63
C LYS A 165 20.36 1.77 -7.23
N VAL A 166 19.51 2.76 -7.48
CA VAL A 166 18.09 2.71 -7.18
C VAL A 166 17.28 3.09 -8.41
N ASP A 167 16.17 2.40 -8.63
CA ASP A 167 15.14 2.85 -9.57
C ASP A 167 14.10 3.65 -8.79
N ILE A 168 13.66 4.81 -9.29
CA ILE A 168 12.57 5.58 -8.69
C ILE A 168 11.34 5.43 -9.58
N ALA A 169 10.25 4.91 -9.03
CA ALA A 169 9.03 4.65 -9.80
C ALA A 169 7.75 4.97 -9.00
N TRP A 170 6.71 5.33 -9.73
CA TRP A 170 5.37 5.55 -9.24
C TRP A 170 4.49 4.33 -9.54
N GLY A 171 3.80 3.84 -8.50
CA GLY A 171 2.78 2.79 -8.62
C GLY A 171 1.54 3.06 -7.76
N GLY A 172 1.25 4.31 -7.45
CA GLY A 172 0.28 4.73 -6.41
C GLY A 172 0.93 5.32 -5.15
N MET A 173 2.21 4.97 -4.94
CA MET A 173 3.18 5.67 -4.08
C MET A 173 4.49 5.81 -4.86
N ILE A 174 5.41 6.65 -4.37
CA ILE A 174 6.75 6.82 -4.96
C ILE A 174 7.74 5.89 -4.24
N TYR A 175 8.23 4.90 -4.97
CA TYR A 175 9.16 3.87 -4.47
C TYR A 175 10.60 4.18 -4.89
N ALA A 176 11.55 3.86 -4.02
CA ALA A 176 12.90 3.49 -4.42
C ALA A 176 12.99 1.96 -4.49
N LEU A 177 13.31 1.40 -5.65
CA LEU A 177 13.49 -0.02 -5.85
C LEU A 177 14.98 -0.35 -5.89
N VAL A 178 15.38 -1.38 -5.14
CA VAL A 178 16.78 -1.80 -4.99
C VAL A 178 16.88 -3.30 -5.19
N ASP A 179 17.86 -3.76 -5.95
CA ASP A 179 18.21 -5.18 -5.98
C ASP A 179 18.83 -5.57 -4.63
N ALA A 180 18.19 -6.48 -3.89
CA ALA A 180 18.66 -6.92 -2.58
C ALA A 180 20.11 -7.45 -2.64
N SER A 181 20.47 -8.15 -3.72
CA SER A 181 21.79 -8.74 -3.89
C SER A 181 22.89 -7.69 -4.07
N SER A 182 22.55 -6.52 -4.63
CA SER A 182 23.49 -5.40 -4.82
C SER A 182 24.00 -4.80 -3.50
N VAL A 183 23.28 -5.04 -2.41
CA VAL A 183 23.65 -4.63 -1.04
C VAL A 183 23.96 -5.82 -0.13
N GLY A 184 24.20 -7.00 -0.71
CA GLY A 184 24.57 -8.22 0.01
C GLY A 184 23.46 -8.83 0.84
N LEU A 185 22.19 -8.62 0.45
CA LEU A 185 21.01 -9.16 1.14
C LEU A 185 20.25 -10.16 0.26
N HIS A 186 19.46 -10.99 0.93
CA HIS A 186 18.48 -11.88 0.32
C HIS A 186 17.14 -11.72 1.02
N ILE A 187 16.06 -11.81 0.26
CA ILE A 187 14.70 -11.58 0.77
C ILE A 187 14.21 -12.85 1.45
N LYS A 188 14.42 -12.92 2.77
CA LYS A 188 13.96 -14.00 3.64
C LYS A 188 13.50 -13.45 4.98
N SER A 189 12.52 -14.11 5.59
CA SER A 189 11.97 -13.71 6.89
C SER A 189 13.02 -13.60 7.99
N GLU A 190 14.01 -14.51 8.01
CA GLU A 190 15.14 -14.50 8.95
C GLU A 190 16.02 -13.25 8.86
N ASN A 191 16.04 -12.59 7.69
CA ASN A 191 16.81 -11.36 7.46
C ASN A 191 16.00 -10.09 7.78
N GLY A 192 14.78 -10.22 8.31
CA GLY A 192 13.82 -9.11 8.40
C GLY A 192 14.36 -7.85 9.06
N ALA A 193 15.02 -7.98 10.22
CA ALA A 193 15.62 -6.84 10.91
C ALA A 193 16.72 -6.15 10.08
N LYS A 194 17.53 -6.94 9.36
CA LYS A 194 18.61 -6.40 8.54
C LYS A 194 18.08 -5.71 7.28
N LEU A 195 17.06 -6.27 6.65
CA LEU A 195 16.34 -5.67 5.52
C LEU A 195 15.75 -4.31 5.92
N VAL A 196 15.09 -4.23 7.09
CA VAL A 196 14.59 -2.96 7.63
C VAL A 196 15.73 -1.97 7.86
N GLU A 197 16.79 -2.37 8.57
CA GLU A 197 17.92 -1.48 8.88
C GLU A 197 18.56 -0.88 7.62
N VAL A 198 18.82 -1.73 6.62
CA VAL A 198 19.47 -1.32 5.36
C VAL A 198 18.51 -0.51 4.49
N GLY A 199 17.24 -0.92 4.40
CA GLY A 199 16.22 -0.21 3.63
C GLY A 199 15.95 1.20 4.17
N GLU A 200 15.85 1.37 5.49
CA GLU A 200 15.70 2.70 6.09
C GLU A 200 16.93 3.59 5.83
N LYS A 201 18.16 3.04 5.85
CA LYS A 201 19.36 3.81 5.49
C LYS A 201 19.35 4.26 4.03
N ILE A 202 19.03 3.36 3.10
CA ILE A 202 18.98 3.70 1.67
C ILE A 202 17.87 4.71 1.41
N LYS A 203 16.67 4.49 1.96
CA LYS A 203 15.52 5.40 1.80
C LYS A 203 15.85 6.82 2.26
N ARG A 204 16.45 6.99 3.45
CA ARG A 204 16.89 8.31 3.94
C ARG A 204 17.89 8.97 2.98
N ALA A 205 18.89 8.21 2.50
CA ALA A 205 19.86 8.73 1.55
C ALA A 205 19.22 9.14 0.21
N VAL A 206 18.21 8.40 -0.27
CA VAL A 206 17.43 8.75 -1.46
C VAL A 206 16.66 10.05 -1.21
N GLN A 207 15.98 10.20 -0.07
CA GLN A 207 15.22 11.41 0.28
C GLN A 207 16.11 12.66 0.37
N GLU A 208 17.37 12.52 0.74
CA GLU A 208 18.35 13.61 0.79
C GLU A 208 18.87 14.02 -0.60
N GLN A 209 18.84 13.10 -1.57
CA GLN A 209 19.47 13.27 -2.89
C GLN A 209 18.46 13.37 -4.05
N SER A 210 17.20 13.03 -3.82
CA SER A 210 16.14 13.04 -4.83
C SER A 210 14.79 13.39 -4.20
N ASP A 211 14.02 14.22 -4.91
CA ASP A 211 12.68 14.68 -4.51
C ASP A 211 11.74 14.66 -5.72
N PRO A 212 11.40 13.46 -6.23
CA PRO A 212 10.51 13.31 -7.38
C PRO A 212 9.15 13.93 -7.07
N VAL A 213 8.53 14.60 -8.05
CA VAL A 213 7.21 15.23 -7.89
C VAL A 213 6.27 14.64 -8.91
N HIS A 214 5.11 14.16 -8.46
CA HIS A 214 4.09 13.61 -9.36
C HIS A 214 3.61 14.70 -10.35
N PRO A 215 3.63 14.45 -11.66
CA PRO A 215 3.40 15.48 -12.68
C PRO A 215 1.99 16.09 -12.65
N GLU A 216 1.00 15.34 -12.16
CA GLU A 216 -0.41 15.77 -12.12
C GLU A 216 -0.87 16.21 -10.72
N ASN A 217 -0.06 15.96 -9.69
CA ASN A 217 -0.37 16.38 -8.32
C ASN A 217 0.94 16.75 -7.59
N PRO A 218 1.35 18.03 -7.61
CA PRO A 218 2.58 18.48 -6.97
C PRO A 218 2.64 18.27 -5.45
N GLY A 219 1.51 17.98 -4.81
CA GLY A 219 1.45 17.63 -3.40
C GLY A 219 1.87 16.18 -3.11
N ILE A 220 1.98 15.34 -4.13
CA ILE A 220 2.58 14.00 -4.05
C ILE A 220 4.02 14.13 -4.51
N ARG A 221 4.96 14.07 -3.56
CA ARG A 221 6.39 14.25 -3.82
C ARG A 221 7.25 13.46 -2.83
N GLY A 222 8.49 13.24 -3.21
CA GLY A 222 9.48 12.52 -2.41
C GLY A 222 9.23 11.02 -2.38
N VAL A 223 10.30 10.25 -2.24
CA VAL A 223 10.22 8.81 -2.00
C VAL A 223 9.76 8.59 -0.56
N SER A 224 8.68 7.85 -0.33
CA SER A 224 8.21 7.51 1.03
C SER A 224 8.53 6.07 1.44
N ILE A 225 8.86 5.22 0.47
CA ILE A 225 8.91 3.77 0.68
C ILE A 225 10.02 3.13 -0.16
N LEU A 226 10.63 2.07 0.36
CA LEU A 226 11.70 1.33 -0.33
C LEU A 226 11.28 -0.11 -0.57
N GLU A 227 11.49 -0.59 -1.78
CA GLU A 227 11.24 -1.98 -2.17
C GLU A 227 12.55 -2.67 -2.50
N PHE A 228 12.88 -3.72 -1.75
CA PHE A 228 13.88 -4.68 -2.17
C PHE A 228 13.26 -5.65 -3.16
N THR A 229 13.98 -5.91 -4.24
CA THR A 229 13.59 -6.84 -5.29
C THR A 229 14.68 -7.90 -5.47
N GLU A 230 14.27 -9.09 -5.84
CA GLU A 230 15.17 -10.12 -6.40
C GLU A 230 15.02 -10.18 -7.93
N PRO A 231 15.99 -10.81 -8.62
CA PRO A 231 15.94 -10.96 -10.08
C PRO A 231 14.66 -11.63 -10.56
N LEU A 232 14.21 -11.22 -11.75
CA LEU A 232 13.12 -11.87 -12.47
C LEU A 232 13.54 -13.30 -12.85
N THR A 233 12.69 -14.27 -12.56
CA THR A 233 12.77 -15.63 -13.09
C THR A 233 11.70 -15.84 -14.14
N ASP A 234 12.02 -16.64 -15.16
CA ASP A 234 11.10 -17.01 -16.23
C ASP A 234 11.24 -18.53 -16.45
N ASP A 235 10.17 -19.27 -16.16
CA ASP A 235 10.12 -20.73 -16.34
C ASP A 235 9.51 -21.14 -17.68
N GLY A 236 9.27 -20.19 -18.58
CA GLY A 236 8.60 -20.38 -19.86
C GLY A 236 7.06 -20.35 -19.79
N HIS A 237 6.49 -20.36 -18.59
CA HIS A 237 5.04 -20.26 -18.35
C HIS A 237 4.67 -18.98 -17.60
N HIS A 238 5.46 -18.61 -16.59
CA HIS A 238 5.25 -17.43 -15.77
C HIS A 238 6.57 -16.72 -15.50
N LYS A 239 6.49 -15.38 -15.51
CA LYS A 239 7.54 -14.54 -14.96
C LYS A 239 7.27 -14.31 -13.49
N SER A 240 8.27 -14.42 -12.64
CA SER A 240 8.10 -14.22 -11.19
C SER A 240 9.31 -13.57 -10.53
N ALA A 241 9.09 -12.91 -9.41
CA ALA A 241 10.16 -12.38 -8.57
C ALA A 241 9.72 -12.34 -7.10
N VAL A 242 10.69 -12.24 -6.21
CA VAL A 242 10.46 -11.99 -4.79
C VAL A 242 10.71 -10.51 -4.50
N ASN A 243 9.88 -9.92 -3.63
CA ASN A 243 10.12 -8.60 -3.07
C ASN A 243 9.91 -8.57 -1.55
N THR A 244 10.38 -7.48 -0.96
CA THR A 244 9.86 -7.01 0.31
C THR A 244 9.94 -5.50 0.37
N VAL A 245 8.92 -4.88 0.97
CA VAL A 245 8.82 -3.43 1.08
C VAL A 245 9.08 -2.98 2.52
N VAL A 246 9.98 -2.01 2.68
CA VAL A 246 10.32 -1.41 3.98
C VAL A 246 9.43 -0.20 4.24
N VAL A 247 8.45 -0.39 5.12
CA VAL A 247 7.49 0.61 5.56
C VAL A 247 7.98 1.27 6.84
N SER A 248 7.98 2.61 6.88
CA SER A 248 8.36 3.34 8.09
C SER A 248 7.36 3.14 9.23
N PRO A 249 7.83 3.14 10.48
CA PRO A 249 9.20 3.46 10.92
C PRO A 249 10.16 2.26 10.96
N GLY A 250 9.81 1.13 10.35
CA GLY A 250 10.75 0.01 10.21
C GLY A 250 10.09 -1.34 10.34
N ARG A 251 9.34 -1.73 9.32
CA ARG A 251 8.79 -3.07 9.16
C ARG A 251 8.79 -3.49 7.70
N LEU A 252 8.61 -4.79 7.48
CA LEU A 252 8.37 -5.32 6.14
C LEU A 252 6.86 -5.38 5.86
N ASP A 253 6.43 -5.06 4.65
CA ASP A 253 5.12 -5.47 4.13
C ASP A 253 5.09 -7.01 4.04
N ARG A 254 4.03 -7.63 4.57
CA ARG A 254 3.84 -9.08 4.55
C ARG A 254 3.17 -9.52 3.26
N SER A 255 2.46 -8.62 2.58
CA SER A 255 2.01 -8.84 1.21
C SER A 255 3.14 -8.59 0.22
N PRO A 256 2.97 -8.98 -1.06
CA PRO A 256 3.87 -8.58 -2.14
C PRO A 256 3.80 -7.10 -2.51
N CYS A 257 3.09 -6.28 -1.73
CA CYS A 257 2.82 -4.86 -1.93
C CYS A 257 2.19 -4.56 -3.29
N GLY A 258 0.88 -4.28 -3.34
CA GLY A 258 0.18 -4.09 -4.62
C GLY A 258 0.69 -2.88 -5.42
N THR A 259 0.92 -1.74 -4.76
CA THR A 259 1.48 -0.52 -5.39
C THR A 259 2.96 -0.68 -5.74
N GLY A 260 3.74 -1.38 -4.92
CA GLY A 260 5.13 -1.76 -5.24
C GLY A 260 5.20 -2.69 -6.46
N THR A 261 4.29 -3.66 -6.54
CA THR A 261 4.10 -4.51 -7.73
C THR A 261 3.81 -3.66 -8.97
N CYS A 262 2.92 -2.66 -8.89
CA CYS A 262 2.67 -1.74 -10.00
C CYS A 262 3.93 -0.95 -10.42
N ALA A 263 4.71 -0.44 -9.46
CA ALA A 263 5.97 0.25 -9.73
C ALA A 263 7.00 -0.70 -10.37
N ARG A 264 7.11 -1.94 -9.88
CA ARG A 264 7.98 -2.97 -10.43
C ARG A 264 7.59 -3.36 -11.85
N LEU A 265 6.29 -3.48 -12.16
CA LEU A 265 5.80 -3.69 -13.53
C LEU A 265 6.26 -2.56 -14.47
N ALA A 266 6.18 -1.29 -14.03
CA ALA A 266 6.65 -0.15 -14.81
C ALA A 266 8.16 -0.21 -15.08
N VAL A 267 8.97 -0.56 -14.06
CA VAL A 267 10.42 -0.74 -14.20
C VAL A 267 10.76 -1.89 -15.15
N LEU A 268 10.13 -3.05 -14.99
CA LEU A 268 10.36 -4.22 -15.85
C LEU A 268 9.98 -3.92 -17.31
N HIS A 269 8.87 -3.22 -17.53
CA HIS A 269 8.45 -2.80 -18.87
C HIS A 269 9.43 -1.79 -19.47
N ALA A 270 9.86 -0.78 -18.71
CA ALA A 270 10.84 0.21 -19.16
C ALA A 270 12.19 -0.44 -19.56
N ARG A 271 12.56 -1.54 -18.90
CA ARG A 271 13.74 -2.35 -19.23
C ARG A 271 13.49 -3.40 -20.33
N GLY A 272 12.29 -3.47 -20.89
CA GLY A 272 11.93 -4.43 -21.95
C GLY A 272 11.82 -5.89 -21.48
N LEU A 273 11.70 -6.12 -20.17
CA LEU A 273 11.63 -7.46 -19.56
C LEU A 273 10.19 -7.98 -19.45
N LEU A 274 9.20 -7.11 -19.58
CA LEU A 274 7.77 -7.45 -19.51
C LEU A 274 6.99 -6.67 -20.56
N ALA A 275 6.11 -7.36 -21.31
CA ALA A 275 5.26 -6.76 -22.33
C ALA A 275 3.79 -6.68 -21.86
N PRO A 276 2.95 -5.80 -22.46
CA PRO A 276 1.51 -5.85 -22.25
C PRO A 276 0.94 -7.25 -22.54
N GLY A 277 0.10 -7.75 -21.64
CA GLY A 277 -0.46 -9.10 -21.68
C GLY A 277 0.35 -10.16 -20.94
N ASP A 278 1.62 -9.91 -20.59
CA ASP A 278 2.38 -10.82 -19.74
C ASP A 278 1.79 -10.87 -18.32
N SER A 279 1.85 -12.05 -17.71
CA SER A 279 1.55 -12.26 -16.30
C SER A 279 2.84 -12.25 -15.48
N PHE A 280 2.80 -11.62 -14.31
CA PHE A 280 3.91 -11.49 -13.38
C PHE A 280 3.48 -11.90 -11.98
N ILE A 281 4.09 -12.95 -11.42
CA ILE A 281 3.83 -13.40 -10.05
C ILE A 281 4.82 -12.72 -9.11
N HIS A 282 4.33 -11.85 -8.25
CA HIS A 282 5.16 -11.19 -7.24
C HIS A 282 4.98 -11.85 -5.89
N ARG A 283 6.09 -12.30 -5.28
CA ARG A 283 6.11 -13.06 -4.04
C ARG A 283 6.62 -12.19 -2.89
N SER A 284 5.96 -12.26 -1.74
CA SER A 284 6.39 -11.55 -0.54
C SER A 284 7.49 -12.28 0.21
N VAL A 285 8.04 -11.63 1.24
CA VAL A 285 9.00 -12.21 2.19
C VAL A 285 8.46 -13.42 2.98
N ILE A 286 7.13 -13.61 3.02
CA ILE A 286 6.49 -14.78 3.63
C ILE A 286 5.96 -15.78 2.59
N GLY A 287 6.23 -15.57 1.30
CA GLY A 287 5.85 -16.47 0.22
C GLY A 287 4.40 -16.33 -0.28
N THR A 288 3.65 -15.32 0.18
CA THR A 288 2.33 -15.00 -0.39
C THR A 288 2.48 -14.34 -1.75
N GLU A 289 1.42 -14.37 -2.57
CA GLU A 289 1.49 -14.00 -3.98
C GLU A 289 0.45 -12.94 -4.35
N PHE A 290 0.84 -12.07 -5.27
CA PHE A 290 -0.02 -11.23 -6.07
C PHE A 290 0.30 -11.48 -7.54
N VAL A 291 -0.74 -11.46 -8.37
CA VAL A 291 -0.60 -11.63 -9.83
C VAL A 291 -0.76 -10.27 -10.49
N GLY A 292 0.34 -9.75 -10.99
CA GLY A 292 0.42 -8.51 -11.76
C GLY A 292 0.28 -8.74 -13.27
N SER A 293 -0.25 -7.76 -13.98
CA SER A 293 -0.21 -7.72 -15.45
C SER A 293 -0.24 -6.27 -15.95
N ILE A 294 0.20 -6.07 -17.18
CA ILE A 294 0.12 -4.79 -17.90
C ILE A 294 -0.97 -4.91 -18.96
N THR A 295 -2.07 -4.19 -18.81
CA THR A 295 -3.19 -4.24 -19.77
C THR A 295 -2.99 -3.31 -20.96
N GLY A 296 -2.10 -2.32 -20.82
CA GLY A 296 -1.79 -1.36 -21.86
C GLY A 296 -0.75 -0.34 -21.39
N THR A 297 -0.54 0.68 -22.23
CA THR A 297 0.38 1.78 -21.96
C THR A 297 -0.33 3.12 -22.16
N THR A 298 0.19 4.15 -21.52
CA THR A 298 -0.31 5.53 -21.58
C THR A 298 0.83 6.50 -21.26
N THR A 299 0.52 7.77 -21.05
CA THR A 299 1.45 8.78 -20.54
C THR A 299 0.87 9.49 -19.32
N VAL A 300 1.75 9.88 -18.40
CA VAL A 300 1.41 10.74 -17.25
C VAL A 300 2.38 11.91 -17.26
N GLY A 301 1.88 13.11 -17.59
CA GLY A 301 2.73 14.25 -17.92
C GLY A 301 3.75 13.90 -19.02
N LYS A 302 5.04 13.90 -18.69
CA LYS A 302 6.14 13.55 -19.61
C LYS A 302 6.58 12.09 -19.56
N TYR A 303 6.04 11.29 -18.64
CA TYR A 303 6.52 9.94 -18.37
C TYR A 303 5.69 8.90 -19.16
N PRO A 304 6.34 7.99 -19.91
CA PRO A 304 5.69 6.78 -20.39
C PRO A 304 5.21 5.94 -19.19
N ALA A 305 3.97 5.46 -19.26
CA ALA A 305 3.33 4.75 -18.18
C ALA A 305 2.70 3.43 -18.66
N VAL A 306 2.60 2.48 -17.75
CA VAL A 306 1.84 1.25 -17.93
C VAL A 306 0.48 1.38 -17.24
N LEU A 307 -0.49 0.60 -17.68
CA LEU A 307 -1.78 0.40 -16.99
C LEU A 307 -1.71 -0.94 -16.25
N PRO A 308 -1.35 -0.96 -14.96
CA PRO A 308 -1.13 -2.20 -14.24
C PRO A 308 -2.42 -2.71 -13.59
N THR A 309 -2.61 -4.02 -13.61
CA THR A 309 -3.57 -4.72 -12.76
C THR A 309 -2.83 -5.58 -11.75
N VAL A 310 -3.38 -5.70 -10.54
CA VAL A 310 -2.86 -6.62 -9.52
C VAL A 310 -4.03 -7.37 -8.90
N GLN A 311 -3.91 -8.69 -8.83
CA GLN A 311 -4.88 -9.59 -8.22
C GLN A 311 -4.32 -10.22 -6.95
N GLY A 312 -5.15 -10.26 -5.92
CA GLY A 312 -4.86 -10.90 -4.64
C GLY A 312 -6.12 -11.28 -3.89
N SER A 313 -5.96 -11.73 -2.66
CA SER A 313 -7.08 -12.15 -1.79
C SER A 313 -6.90 -11.64 -0.37
N ALA A 314 -8.03 -11.48 0.31
CA ALA A 314 -8.10 -11.05 1.69
C ALA A 314 -9.06 -11.92 2.51
N TRP A 315 -8.89 -11.86 3.83
CA TRP A 315 -9.67 -12.64 4.79
C TRP A 315 -10.03 -11.77 5.98
N ILE A 316 -11.33 -11.69 6.28
CA ILE A 316 -11.82 -11.08 7.52
C ILE A 316 -11.35 -11.93 8.70
N THR A 317 -10.74 -11.28 9.68
CA THR A 317 -10.18 -11.92 10.89
C THR A 317 -10.97 -11.59 12.15
N SER A 318 -11.69 -10.48 12.19
CA SER A 318 -12.44 -10.06 13.38
C SER A 318 -13.47 -8.97 13.09
N PHE A 319 -14.39 -8.79 14.05
CA PHE A 319 -15.22 -7.60 14.18
C PHE A 319 -14.96 -7.01 15.55
N LYS A 320 -14.50 -5.75 15.61
CA LYS A 320 -14.07 -5.11 16.85
C LYS A 320 -14.65 -3.71 17.02
N GLN A 321 -14.87 -3.33 18.28
CA GLN A 321 -15.23 -1.98 18.68
C GLN A 321 -14.04 -1.39 19.45
N VAL A 322 -13.32 -0.45 18.84
CA VAL A 322 -12.22 0.27 19.48
C VAL A 322 -12.81 1.41 20.28
N VAL A 323 -12.50 1.46 21.57
CA VAL A 323 -13.07 2.45 22.51
C VAL A 323 -12.00 3.37 23.08
N LEU A 324 -12.41 4.61 23.38
CA LEU A 324 -11.60 5.58 24.12
C LEU A 324 -12.41 6.16 25.28
N HIS A 325 -11.93 5.94 26.50
CA HIS A 325 -12.47 6.58 27.68
C HIS A 325 -11.85 7.98 27.84
N PRO A 326 -12.62 9.03 28.24
CA PRO A 326 -12.08 10.38 28.39
C PRO A 326 -10.93 10.53 29.40
N SER A 327 -10.83 9.60 30.35
CA SER A 327 -9.77 9.56 31.37
C SER A 327 -8.64 8.58 31.07
N ASP A 328 -8.61 7.97 29.89
CA ASP A 328 -7.50 7.11 29.47
C ASP A 328 -6.22 7.97 29.36
N PRO A 329 -5.12 7.63 30.07
CA PRO A 329 -3.88 8.39 29.99
C PRO A 329 -3.18 8.30 28.63
N PHE A 330 -3.58 7.36 27.75
CA PHE A 330 -3.01 7.17 26.41
C PHE A 330 -4.08 7.37 25.32
N PRO A 331 -4.62 8.60 25.16
CA PRO A 331 -5.68 8.87 24.19
C PRO A 331 -5.26 8.74 22.73
N GLU A 332 -3.95 8.70 22.46
CA GLU A 332 -3.34 8.50 21.13
C GLU A 332 -2.40 7.28 21.13
N GLY A 333 -2.44 6.49 22.19
CA GLY A 333 -1.52 5.37 22.40
C GLY A 333 -0.09 5.80 22.70
N PHE A 334 0.83 4.86 22.52
CA PHE A 334 2.28 5.05 22.68
C PHE A 334 3.06 4.09 21.77
N ARG A 335 4.37 4.30 21.66
CA ARG A 335 5.33 3.45 20.94
C ARG A 335 6.55 3.21 21.80
N VAL A 336 7.13 2.01 21.71
CA VAL A 336 8.32 1.62 22.46
C VAL A 336 9.37 1.06 21.50
N GLY A 337 10.65 1.33 21.78
CA GLY A 337 11.79 1.09 20.89
C GLY A 337 12.12 -0.38 20.61
N ASP A 338 11.55 -1.30 21.38
CA ASP A 338 11.65 -2.74 21.17
C ASP A 338 10.78 -3.22 20.00
N VAL A 339 9.67 -2.53 19.71
CA VAL A 339 8.73 -2.85 18.62
C VAL A 339 8.82 -1.84 17.47
N TRP A 340 8.96 -0.55 17.77
CA TRP A 340 9.13 0.52 16.76
C TRP A 340 10.58 0.97 16.76
N GLN A 341 11.30 0.72 15.67
CA GLN A 341 12.63 1.29 15.51
C GLN A 341 12.48 2.81 15.31
N MET A 342 13.01 3.59 16.26
CA MET A 342 12.96 5.05 16.27
C MET A 342 14.32 5.64 15.91
#